data_AF-A0A7C3BVY8-F1
#
_entry.id   AF-A0A7C3BVY8-F1
#
_cell.length_a   1.000
_cell.length_b   1.000
_cell.length_c   1.000
_cell.angle_alpha   90.00
_cell.angle_beta   90.00
_cell.angle_gamma   90.00
#
_symmetry.space_group_name_H-M   'P 1'
#
loop_
_entity.id
_entity.type
_entity.pdbx_description
1 polymer ?
#
loop_
_entity_poly.entity_id
_entity_poly.type
_entity_poly.pdbx_seq_one_letter_code
_entity_poly.pdbx_strand_id
1 'polypeptide(L)' 'MADEKYVCPECGREFEKPGQCPDCQVALVACCPVCGNPMVGEHVHEEN' A
#
# COMPACT_ATOMS: atom_id res chain seq x y z
N MET A 1 8.07 -14.98 -5.00
CA MET A 1 6.63 -14.78 -4.74
C MET A 1 6.55 -13.49 -3.96
N ALA A 2 6.23 -12.38 -4.60
CA ALA A 2 6.21 -11.08 -3.94
C ALA A 2 4.96 -11.02 -3.06
N ASP A 3 5.16 -10.85 -1.76
CA ASP A 3 4.10 -10.57 -0.80
C ASP A 3 3.60 -9.15 -1.07
N GLU A 4 2.51 -9.03 -1.83
CA GLU A 4 1.88 -7.74 -2.09
C GLU A 4 1.21 -7.26 -0.80
N LYS A 5 1.91 -6.40 -0.08
CA LYS A 5 1.37 -5.75 1.12
C LYS A 5 0.50 -4.58 0.72
N TYR A 6 -0.62 -4.43 1.40
CA TYR A 6 -1.56 -3.33 1.23
C TYR A 6 -1.65 -2.56 2.53
N VAL A 7 -1.81 -1.24 2.47
CA VAL A 7 -1.93 -0.41 3.66
C VAL A 7 -3.04 0.61 3.50
N CYS A 8 -3.75 0.85 4.59
CA CYS A 8 -4.77 1.88 4.71
C CYS A 8 -4.08 3.25 4.82
N PRO A 9 -4.29 4.18 3.86
CA PRO A 9 -3.63 5.49 3.90
C PRO A 9 -4.13 6.39 5.03
N GLU A 10 -5.35 6.16 5.53
CA GLU A 10 -5.95 6.92 6.63
C GLU A 10 -5.44 6.45 8.00
N CYS A 11 -5.34 5.13 8.17
CA CYS A 11 -5.15 4.49 9.47
C CYS A 11 -3.80 3.78 9.63
N GLY A 12 -3.05 3.62 8.54
CA GLY A 12 -1.74 2.94 8.52
C GLY A 12 -1.81 1.43 8.72
N ARG A 13 -3.01 0.83 8.74
CA ARG A 13 -3.18 -0.60 8.98
C ARG A 13 -2.75 -1.40 7.74
N GLU A 14 -1.89 -2.39 7.96
CA GLU A 14 -1.39 -3.30 6.91
C GLU A 14 -2.34 -4.48 6.69
N PHE A 15 -2.43 -4.94 5.44
CA PHE A 15 -3.27 -6.01 4.97
C PHE A 15 -2.53 -6.83 3.91
N GLU A 16 -2.78 -8.14 3.88
CA GLU A 16 -2.19 -9.05 2.89
C GLU A 16 -3.03 -9.19 1.62
N LYS A 17 -4.17 -8.50 1.56
CA LYS A 17 -5.13 -8.60 0.46
C LYS A 17 -5.55 -7.22 -0.03
N PRO A 18 -5.75 -7.04 -1.34
CA PRO A 18 -6.38 -5.86 -1.88
C PRO A 18 -7.83 -5.76 -1.41
N GLY A 19 -8.32 -4.54 -1.22
CA GLY A 19 -9.71 -4.31 -0.83
C GLY A 19 -9.93 -2.93 -0.24
N GLN A 20 -10.97 -2.83 0.59
CA GLN A 20 -11.25 -1.65 1.40
C GLN A 20 -10.92 -1.90 2.86
N CYS A 21 -10.45 -0.87 3.54
CA CYS A 21 -10.31 -0.89 4.98
C CYS A 21 -11.70 -1.07 5.62
N PRO A 22 -11.93 -2.07 6.49
CA PRO A 22 -13.24 -2.30 7.11
C PRO A 22 -13.64 -1.17 8.08
N ASP A 23 -12.67 -0.47 8.65
CA ASP A 23 -12.89 0.62 9.62
C ASP A 23 -13.07 1.97 8.90
N CYS A 24 -12.18 2.30 7.97
CA CYS A 24 -12.19 3.60 7.27
C CYS A 24 -13.05 3.60 6.00
N GLN A 25 -13.40 2.43 5.46
CA GLN A 25 -14.12 2.25 4.20
C GLN A 25 -13.45 2.90 2.97
N VAL A 26 -12.13 3.07 3.04
CA VAL A 26 -11.29 3.58 1.94
C VAL A 26 -10.56 2.45 1.22
N ALA A 27 -10.19 2.67 -0.04
CA ALA A 27 -9.37 1.73 -0.80
C ALA A 27 -7.98 1.56 -0.16
N LEU A 28 -7.56 0.31 0.01
CA LEU A 28 -6.21 0.00 0.44
C LEU A 28 -5.23 0.25 -0.69
N VAL A 29 -4.05 0.74 -0.33
CA VAL A 29 -3.00 1.10 -1.29
C VAL A 29 -1.90 0.05 -1.20
N ALA A 30 -1.47 -0.49 -2.33
CA ALA A 30 -0.37 -1.44 -2.36
C ALA A 30 0.93 -0.74 -1.95
N CYS A 31 1.75 -1.41 -1.14
CA CYS A 31 3.11 -1.01 -0.84
C CYS A 31 4.03 -1.45 -1.95
N CYS A 32 5.00 -0.60 -2.28
CA CYS A 32 6.01 -0.98 -3.24
C CYS A 32 6.91 -2.09 -2.66
N PRO A 33 7.12 -3.21 -3.39
CA PRO A 33 8.05 -4.26 -2.96
C PRO A 33 9.52 -3.82 -2.94
N VAL A 34 9.85 -2.67 -3.54
CA VAL A 34 11.23 -2.14 -3.62
C VAL A 34 11.57 -1.32 -2.37
N CYS A 35 10.73 -0.36 -1.99
CA CYS A 35 11.01 0.55 -0.87
C CYS A 35 10.12 0.33 0.37
N GLY A 36 9.10 -0.52 0.28
CA GLY A 36 8.15 -0.79 1.37
C GLY A 36 7.13 0.33 1.65
N ASN A 37 7.12 1.41 0.87
CA ASN A 37 6.22 2.55 1.07
C ASN A 37 4.90 2.40 0.29
N PRO A 38 3.79 2.96 0.79
CA PRO A 38 2.51 2.98 0.08
C PRO A 38 2.59 3.74 -1.24
N MET A 39 2.07 3.14 -2.31
CA MET A 39 1.97 3.74 -3.65
C MET A 39 0.80 4.74 -3.74
N VAL A 40 0.81 5.77 -2.90
CA VAL A 40 -0.15 6.90 -2.95
C VAL A 40 0.36 7.97 -3.94
N GLY A 41 -0.16 7.95 -5.16
CA GLY A 41 0.16 8.95 -6.19
C GLY A 41 1.28 8.51 -7.15
N GLU A 42 2.06 9.47 -7.67
CA GLU A 42 3.18 9.19 -8.57
C GLU A 42 4.36 8.67 -7.75
N HIS A 43 4.40 7.33 -7.60
CA HIS A 43 5.46 6.65 -6.87
C HIS A 43 6.68 6.47 -7.79
N VAL A 44 7.63 7.40 -7.74
CA VAL A 44 8.88 7.32 -8.49
C VAL A 44 9.98 6.77 -7.58
N HIS A 45 10.55 5.61 -7.92
CA HIS A 45 11.87 5.24 -7.44
C HIS A 45 12.86 5.78 -8.45
N GLU A 46 13.59 6.83 -8.08
CA GLU A 46 14.73 7.22 -8.89
C GLU A 46 15.81 6.16 -8.69
N GLU A 47 15.99 5.31 -9.70
CA GLU A 47 17.17 4.47 -9.83
C GLU A 47 18.30 5.38 -10.34
N ASN A 48 19.20 5.82 -9.45
CA ASN A 48 20.45 6.49 -9.79
C ASN A 48 21.58 5.47 -9.89
#